data_AF-A0A9B0WYD0-F1
#
_entry.id   AF-A0A9B0WYD0-F1
#
_cell.length_a   1.000
_cell.length_b   1.000
_cell.length_c   1.000
_cell.angle_alpha   90.00
_cell.angle_beta   90.00
_cell.angle_gamma   90.00
#
_symmetry.space_group_name_H-M   'P 1'
#
loop_
_entity.id
_entity.type
_entity.pdbx_description
1 polymer ?
#
loop_
_entity_poly.entity_id
_entity_poly.type
_entity_poly.pdbx_seq_one_letter_code
_entity_poly.pdbx_strand_id
1 'polypeptide(L)'
;MKFNPFVTLDRSKNCKRHFSALLHVRRKIMSSPLSKELLLKYNVHSMPILKDDEVQVGIRPSKVIITSLKLDKDGKKILEHKAKLRQVGKEKGKYKEELIEKMQE
;
A
#
# COMPACT_ATOMS: atom_id res chain seq x y z
N MET A 1 19.19 6.80 -7.16
CA MET A 1 18.67 7.53 -8.35
C MET A 1 17.55 6.73 -8.98
N LYS A 2 16.64 7.38 -9.71
CA LYS A 2 15.59 6.69 -10.46
C LYS A 2 16.11 6.38 -11.86
N PHE A 3 16.15 5.11 -12.24
CA PHE A 3 16.73 4.67 -13.51
C PHE A 3 15.73 4.68 -14.67
N ASN A 4 14.43 4.73 -14.39
CA ASN A 4 13.40 4.71 -15.43
C ASN A 4 13.24 6.08 -16.10
N PRO A 5 13.53 6.22 -17.41
CA PRO A 5 13.47 7.50 -18.12
C PRO A 5 12.05 8.04 -18.30
N PHE A 6 11.03 7.18 -18.25
CA PHE A 6 9.63 7.56 -18.46
C PHE A 6 8.97 8.17 -17.22
N VAL A 7 9.66 8.22 -16.07
CA VAL A 7 9.07 8.72 -14.82
C VAL A 7 9.81 9.94 -14.30
N THR A 8 9.12 11.08 -14.33
CA THR A 8 9.66 12.39 -13.94
C THR A 8 10.06 12.47 -12.46
N LEU A 9 11.17 13.14 -12.18
CA LEU A 9 11.60 13.55 -10.83
C LEU A 9 11.29 15.02 -10.51
N ASP A 10 10.85 15.78 -11.51
CA ASP A 10 10.48 17.19 -11.41
C ASP A 10 9.40 17.43 -10.34
N ARG A 11 9.73 18.26 -9.35
CA ARG A 11 8.87 18.60 -8.21
C ARG A 11 7.57 19.25 -8.66
N SER A 12 7.63 20.22 -9.58
CA SER A 12 6.47 20.98 -10.05
C SER A 12 5.49 20.07 -10.78
N LYS A 13 6.00 19.18 -11.65
CA LYS A 13 5.18 18.18 -12.34
C LYS A 13 4.53 17.20 -11.36
N ASN A 14 5.27 16.74 -10.35
CA ASN A 14 4.76 15.81 -9.35
C ASN A 14 3.70 16.45 -8.42
N CYS A 15 3.91 17.71 -8.00
CA CYS A 15 2.91 18.47 -7.25
C CYS A 15 1.64 18.66 -8.07
N LYS A 16 1.74 19.11 -9.33
CA LYS A 16 0.58 19.29 -10.20
C LYS A 16 -0.22 17.99 -10.32
N ARG A 17 0.44 16.86 -10.62
CA ARG A 17 -0.20 15.53 -10.69
C ARG A 17 -0.90 15.12 -9.40
N HIS A 18 -0.33 15.42 -8.23
CA HIS A 18 -0.93 15.09 -6.95
C HIS A 18 -2.17 15.94 -6.65
N PHE A 19 -2.09 17.26 -6.82
CA PHE A 19 -3.19 18.17 -6.49
C PHE A 19 -4.33 18.12 -7.50
N SER A 20 -4.04 17.93 -8.78
CA SER A 20 -5.04 17.84 -9.85
C SER A 20 -5.52 16.40 -10.14
N ALA A 21 -5.21 15.43 -9.28
CA ALA A 21 -5.55 14.02 -9.50
C ALA A 21 -7.07 13.78 -9.56
N LEU A 22 -7.52 12.85 -10.42
CA LEU A 22 -8.93 12.39 -10.48
C LEU A 22 -9.29 11.52 -9.26
N LEU A 23 -10.58 11.34 -8.98
CA LEU A 23 -11.09 10.64 -7.79
C LEU A 23 -10.50 9.25 -7.55
N HIS A 24 -10.42 8.39 -8.58
CA HIS A 24 -9.87 7.04 -8.44
C HIS A 24 -8.37 7.07 -8.06
N VAL A 25 -7.61 8.05 -8.58
CA VAL A 25 -6.20 8.25 -8.25
C VAL A 25 -6.08 8.83 -6.84
N ARG A 26 -6.91 9.81 -6.49
CA ARG A 26 -6.97 10.39 -5.13
C ARG A 26 -7.24 9.32 -4.10
N ARG A 27 -8.17 8.39 -4.35
CA ARG A 27 -8.45 7.25 -3.46
C ARG A 27 -7.21 6.39 -3.21
N LYS A 28 -6.40 6.15 -4.23
CA LYS A 28 -5.15 5.39 -4.10
C LYS A 28 -4.06 6.15 -3.33
N ILE A 29 -3.95 7.46 -3.57
CA ILE A 29 -3.00 8.35 -2.86
C ILE A 29 -3.40 8.50 -1.38
N MET A 30 -4.69 8.61 -1.11
CA MET A 30 -5.28 8.77 0.22
C MET A 30 -5.53 7.43 0.91
N SER A 31 -4.53 6.55 0.89
CA SER A 31 -4.54 5.33 1.70
C SER A 31 -4.06 5.59 3.12
N SER A 32 -4.55 4.81 4.07
CA SER A 32 -4.19 4.84 5.48
C SER A 32 -3.60 3.49 5.92
N PRO A 33 -2.65 3.49 6.88
CA PRO A 33 -2.15 2.27 7.50
C PRO A 33 -3.23 1.56 8.34
N LEU A 34 -3.15 0.24 8.40
CA LEU A 34 -4.01 -0.58 9.26
C LEU A 34 -3.40 -0.76 10.66
N SER A 35 -4.25 -0.99 11.66
CA SER A 35 -3.84 -1.39 13.01
C SER A 35 -3.08 -2.72 13.00
N LYS A 36 -2.23 -2.95 14.01
CA LYS A 36 -1.41 -4.18 14.10
C LYS A 36 -2.24 -5.47 14.03
N GLU A 37 -3.42 -5.46 14.62
CA GLU A 37 -4.35 -6.60 14.60
C GLU A 37 -4.83 -6.91 13.18
N LEU A 38 -5.26 -5.89 12.43
CA LEU A 38 -5.68 -6.03 11.04
C LEU A 38 -4.51 -6.38 10.11
N LEU A 39 -3.31 -5.86 10.40
CA LEU A 39 -2.09 -6.21 9.68
C LEU A 39 -1.79 -7.71 9.78
N LEU A 40 -1.88 -8.29 10.98
CA LEU A 40 -1.63 -9.71 11.19
C LEU A 40 -2.72 -10.58 10.55
N LYS A 41 -3.98 -10.19 10.72
CA LYS A 41 -5.13 -10.94 10.18
C LYS A 41 -5.11 -11.02 8.65
N TYR A 42 -4.74 -9.93 7.99
CA TYR A 42 -4.88 -9.82 6.54
C TYR A 42 -3.56 -9.68 5.76
N ASN A 43 -2.42 -9.53 6.44
CA ASN A 43 -1.08 -9.40 5.86
C ASN A 43 -0.89 -8.19 4.90
N VAL A 44 -1.76 -7.19 4.93
CA VAL A 44 -1.72 -5.99 4.08
C VAL A 44 -1.40 -4.75 4.90
N HIS A 45 -0.49 -3.88 4.46
CA HIS A 45 -0.06 -2.71 5.25
C HIS A 45 -1.05 -1.52 5.25
N SER A 46 -1.68 -1.25 4.10
CA SER A 46 -2.52 -0.06 3.92
C SER A 46 -3.75 -0.30 3.05
N MET A 47 -4.83 0.42 3.35
CA MET A 47 -6.08 0.43 2.59
C MET A 47 -6.57 1.85 2.30
N PRO A 48 -7.24 2.09 1.16
CA PRO A 48 -7.98 3.32 0.97
C PRO A 48 -9.13 3.36 1.99
N ILE A 49 -9.25 4.47 2.71
CA ILE A 49 -10.34 4.66 3.68
C ILE A 49 -11.68 4.64 2.93
N LEU A 50 -12.65 3.90 3.45
CA LEU A 50 -14.03 3.86 2.98
C LEU A 50 -14.93 4.67 3.91
N LYS A 51 -16.15 4.95 3.43
CA LYS A 51 -17.22 5.42 4.32
C LYS A 51 -17.54 4.28 5.28
N ASP A 52 -17.78 4.62 6.54
CA ASP A 52 -18.12 3.68 7.62
C ASP A 52 -16.95 2.82 8.16
N ASP A 53 -15.69 3.15 7.81
CA ASP A 53 -14.52 2.64 8.53
C ASP A 53 -14.33 3.42 9.84
N GLU A 54 -14.00 2.73 10.94
CA GLU A 54 -13.64 3.40 12.19
C GLU A 54 -12.16 3.77 12.20
N VAL A 55 -11.91 5.00 12.65
CA VAL A 55 -10.59 5.62 12.64
C VAL A 55 -10.38 6.43 13.89
N GLN A 56 -9.15 6.39 14.41
CA GLN A 56 -8.74 7.20 15.55
C GLN A 56 -8.29 8.57 15.03
N VAL A 57 -9.16 9.60 15.17
CA VAL A 57 -8.92 11.05 14.90
C VAL A 57 -9.12 11.55 13.44
N GLY A 58 -9.63 12.79 13.30
CA GLY A 58 -9.93 13.48 12.03
C GLY A 58 -8.76 14.25 11.41
N ILE A 59 -7.66 13.57 11.07
CA ILE A 59 -6.52 14.16 10.33
C ILE A 59 -6.42 13.52 8.93
N ARG A 60 -5.60 14.09 8.03
CA ARG A 60 -5.25 13.51 6.71
C ARG A 60 -5.03 11.98 6.79
N PRO A 61 -5.55 11.18 5.85
CA PRO A 61 -5.58 9.71 5.91
C PRO A 61 -4.27 9.01 6.26
N SER A 62 -3.14 9.48 5.74
CA SER A 62 -1.83 8.87 5.97
C SER A 62 -1.32 9.00 7.41
N LYS A 63 -1.92 9.87 8.23
CA LYS A 63 -1.59 10.08 9.64
C LYS A 63 -2.56 9.36 10.58
N VAL A 64 -3.58 8.72 10.03
CA VAL A 64 -4.64 8.02 10.75
C VAL A 64 -4.38 6.52 10.65
N ILE A 65 -4.77 5.76 11.67
CA ILE A 65 -4.71 4.30 11.68
C ILE A 65 -6.14 3.77 11.65
N ILE A 66 -6.43 2.85 10.74
CA ILE A 66 -7.74 2.20 10.65
C ILE A 66 -7.83 1.10 11.71
N THR A 67 -8.89 1.15 12.54
CA THR A 67 -9.13 0.18 13.62
C THR A 67 -10.08 -0.93 13.17
N SER A 68 -11.12 -0.58 12.42
CA SER A 68 -12.06 -1.55 11.83
C SER A 68 -12.30 -1.23 10.36
N LEU A 69 -12.51 -2.29 9.57
CA LEU A 69 -12.71 -2.19 8.12
C LEU A 69 -14.12 -2.64 7.76
N LYS A 70 -14.81 -1.84 6.96
CA LYS A 70 -16.01 -2.28 6.25
C LYS A 70 -15.63 -3.13 5.05
N LEU A 71 -15.97 -4.42 5.10
CA LEU A 71 -15.60 -5.39 4.06
C LEU A 71 -16.74 -5.67 3.08
N ASP A 72 -16.79 -4.89 2.01
CA ASP A 72 -17.63 -5.18 0.85
C ASP A 72 -16.97 -6.21 -0.09
N LYS A 73 -17.71 -6.67 -1.10
CA LYS A 73 -17.21 -7.60 -2.12
C LYS A 73 -15.90 -7.12 -2.75
N ASP A 74 -15.81 -5.83 -3.07
CA ASP A 74 -14.61 -5.25 -3.70
C ASP A 74 -13.49 -5.01 -2.68
N GLY A 75 -13.83 -4.64 -1.45
CA GLY A 75 -12.87 -4.50 -0.36
C GLY A 75 -12.10 -5.81 -0.13
N LYS A 76 -12.83 -6.93 -0.06
CA LYS A 76 -12.25 -8.29 0.08
C LYS A 76 -11.35 -8.65 -1.10
N LYS A 77 -11.79 -8.41 -2.34
CA LYS A 77 -10.98 -8.66 -3.55
C LYS A 77 -9.65 -7.90 -3.54
N ILE A 78 -9.66 -6.61 -3.16
CA ILE A 78 -8.43 -5.81 -3.11
C ILE A 78 -7.50 -6.35 -2.02
N LEU A 79 -8.06 -6.76 -0.88
CA LEU A 79 -7.33 -7.33 0.24
C LEU A 79 -6.59 -8.61 -0.14
N GLU A 80 -7.31 -9.56 -0.74
CA GLU A 80 -6.73 -10.80 -1.23
C GLU A 80 -5.65 -10.56 -2.29
N HIS A 81 -5.92 -9.67 -3.24
CA HIS A 81 -4.94 -9.32 -4.28
C HIS A 81 -3.65 -8.73 -3.69
N LYS A 82 -3.77 -7.79 -2.73
CA LYS A 82 -2.59 -7.21 -2.05
C LYS A 82 -1.84 -8.24 -1.21
N ALA A 83 -2.55 -9.13 -0.52
CA ALA A 83 -1.93 -10.19 0.27
C ALA A 83 -1.13 -11.16 -0.60
N LYS A 84 -1.70 -11.58 -1.74
CA LYS A 84 -1.03 -12.44 -2.75
C LYS A 84 0.24 -11.79 -3.29
N LEU A 85 0.17 -10.53 -3.71
CA LEU A 85 1.35 -9.79 -4.19
C LEU A 85 2.48 -9.74 -3.17
N ARG A 86 2.14 -9.62 -1.88
CA ARG A 86 3.13 -9.60 -0.80
C ARG A 86 3.75 -10.97 -0.55
N GLN A 87 2.98 -12.05 -0.66
CA GLN A 87 3.51 -13.42 -0.54
C GLN A 87 4.50 -13.74 -1.66
N VAL A 88 4.12 -13.45 -2.91
CA VAL A 88 5.00 -13.61 -4.08
C VAL A 88 6.30 -12.81 -3.91
N GLY A 89 6.21 -11.58 -3.39
CA GLY A 89 7.39 -10.77 -3.08
C GLY A 89 8.32 -11.39 -2.03
N LYS A 90 7.76 -12.02 -0.98
CA LYS A 90 8.53 -12.72 0.05
C LYS A 90 9.23 -13.96 -0.52
N GLU A 91 8.50 -14.78 -1.27
CA GLU A 91 9.04 -16.00 -1.90
C GLU A 91 10.19 -15.67 -2.84
N LYS A 92 10.03 -14.65 -3.69
CA LYS A 92 11.09 -14.21 -4.60
C LYS A 92 12.34 -13.68 -3.87
N GLY A 93 12.20 -13.16 -2.66
CA GLY A 93 13.32 -12.73 -1.82
C GLY A 93 14.18 -13.91 -1.34
N LYS A 94 13.53 -14.99 -0.89
CA LYS A 94 14.20 -16.19 -0.35
C LYS A 94 15.18 -16.81 -1.34
N TYR A 95 14.76 -17.00 -2.59
CA TYR A 95 15.65 -17.56 -3.62
C TYR A 95 16.91 -16.71 -3.86
N LYS A 96 16.84 -15.39 -3.66
CA LYS A 96 18.01 -14.51 -3.81
C LYS A 96 18.95 -14.61 -2.61
N GLU A 97 18.39 -14.74 -1.41
CA GLU A 97 19.16 -14.91 -0.18
C GLU A 97 19.90 -16.26 -0.19
N GLU A 98 19.20 -17.35 -0.54
CA GLU A 98 19.80 -18.68 -0.69
C GLU A 98 20.90 -18.73 -1.77
N LEU A 99 20.76 -17.97 -2.86
CA LEU A 99 21.82 -17.86 -3.89
C LEU A 99 23.02 -17.05 -3.42
N ILE A 100 22.82 -16.01 -2.61
CA ILE A 100 23.92 -15.21 -2.05
C ILE A 100 24.70 -16.04 -1.03
N GLU A 101 24.02 -16.80 -0.18
CA GLU A 101 24.62 -17.67 0.83
C GLU A 101 25.51 -18.75 0.17
N LYS A 102 25.03 -19.39 -0.91
CA LYS A 102 25.78 -20.37 -1.70
C LYS A 102 26.98 -19.83 -2.48
N MET A 103 27.10 -18.51 -2.63
CA MET A 103 28.26 -17.87 -3.26
C MET A 103 29.32 -17.43 -2.23
N GLN A 104 28.97 -17.48 -0.94
CA GLN A 104 29.86 -17.11 0.17
C GLN A 104 30.51 -18.32 0.85
N GLU A 105 29.96 -19.52 0.63
CA GLU A 105 30.65 -20.82 0.79
C GLU A 105 31.63 -21.09 -0.37
#